data_AF-A0A067FJJ8-F1
#
_entry.id   AF-A0A067FJJ8-F1
#
_cell.length_a   1.000
_cell.length_b   1.000
_cell.length_c   1.000
_cell.angle_alpha   90.00
_cell.angle_beta   90.00
_cell.angle_gamma   90.00
#
_symmetry.space_group_name_H-M   'P 1'
#
loop_
_entity.id
_entity.type
_entity.pdbx_description
1 polymer ?
#
loop_
_entity_poly.entity_id
_entity_poly.type
_entity_poly.pdbx_seq_one_letter_code
_entity_poly.pdbx_strand_id
1 'polypeptide(L)'
;MKSSSSSSLSQDKFYINAHGGMGRLGSFLFYSLALTTVFSFFLLFSPNSVKILPKSSVHYDQGREKIDVEECDLFKGRWVPDFRGSQYTNWSCPTIPVSKNCFRHGRKDTDFLNWRWKPHNCDLPRFDAKQFLAFVRGKKLAFIGDSVARNHMESLLCLLSQ
;
A
#
# COMPACT_ATOMS: atom_id res chain seq x y z
N MET A 1 11.47 -36.46 -71.74
CA MET A 1 10.44 -35.41 -71.71
C MET A 1 10.56 -34.63 -70.41
N LYS A 2 10.61 -33.30 -70.55
CA LYS A 2 10.52 -32.21 -69.56
C LYS A 2 11.64 -32.02 -68.53
N SER A 3 12.34 -30.92 -68.80
CA SER A 3 13.32 -30.19 -68.03
C SER A 3 12.70 -29.49 -66.81
N SER A 4 13.58 -29.27 -65.84
CA SER A 4 13.40 -28.50 -64.63
C SER A 4 13.20 -26.99 -64.86
N SER A 5 12.74 -26.38 -63.76
CA SER A 5 13.12 -25.08 -63.19
C SER A 5 12.51 -23.76 -63.70
N SER A 6 11.74 -23.17 -62.76
CA SER A 6 11.97 -21.87 -62.11
C SER A 6 11.32 -20.58 -62.63
N SER A 7 10.97 -19.79 -61.61
CA SER A 7 10.76 -18.33 -61.55
C SER A 7 9.50 -17.77 -62.20
N SER A 8 8.45 -17.83 -61.38
CA SER A 8 7.29 -16.97 -61.41
C SER A 8 7.65 -15.48 -61.30
N LEU A 9 7.06 -14.68 -62.20
CA LEU A 9 6.39 -13.42 -61.85
C LEU A 9 7.28 -12.30 -61.25
N SER A 10 8.31 -11.87 -61.98
CA SER A 10 9.29 -10.89 -61.47
C SER A 10 9.29 -9.52 -62.17
N GLN A 11 8.21 -9.08 -62.85
CA GLN A 11 8.28 -7.83 -63.64
C GLN A 11 7.24 -6.71 -63.38
N ASP A 12 6.12 -6.88 -62.68
CA ASP A 12 5.09 -5.81 -62.65
C ASP A 12 4.76 -5.16 -61.29
N LYS A 13 5.63 -5.26 -60.28
CA LYS A 13 5.48 -4.45 -59.04
C LYS A 13 6.75 -3.74 -58.60
N PHE A 14 7.60 -3.39 -59.55
CA PHE A 14 8.69 -2.46 -59.37
C PHE A 14 8.32 -1.10 -59.98
N TYR A 15 7.28 -0.44 -59.44
CA TYR A 15 7.19 1.04 -59.40
C TYR A 15 5.91 1.45 -58.65
N ILE A 16 6.11 2.12 -57.52
CA ILE A 16 5.36 3.25 -56.93
C ILE A 16 5.49 3.17 -55.40
N ASN A 17 6.50 3.90 -54.94
CA ASN A 17 6.54 4.72 -53.73
C ASN A 17 6.41 4.05 -52.36
N ALA A 18 7.58 3.72 -51.82
CA ALA A 18 7.93 4.07 -50.46
C ALA A 18 7.76 5.59 -50.23
N HIS A 19 6.60 6.02 -49.73
CA HIS A 19 6.41 7.35 -49.15
C HIS A 19 5.50 7.25 -47.93
N GLY A 20 6.00 7.69 -46.77
CA GLY A 20 5.11 8.10 -45.66
C GLY A 20 5.33 7.47 -44.28
N GLY A 21 6.49 6.90 -43.96
CA GLY A 21 6.80 6.38 -42.62
C GLY A 21 7.26 7.40 -41.58
N MET A 22 7.27 8.70 -41.89
CA MET A 22 7.93 9.74 -41.06
C MET A 22 6.95 10.60 -40.24
N GLY A 23 5.64 10.51 -40.50
CA GLY A 23 4.62 11.29 -39.80
C GLY A 23 4.09 10.66 -38.49
N ARG A 24 4.25 9.35 -38.30
CA ARG A 24 3.78 8.67 -37.08
C ARG A 24 4.72 8.88 -35.89
N LEU A 25 6.04 8.80 -36.11
CA LEU A 25 7.04 8.99 -35.06
C LEU A 25 7.03 10.43 -34.51
N GLY A 26 6.87 11.42 -35.40
CA GLY A 26 6.70 12.82 -35.01
C GLY A 26 5.50 13.03 -34.10
N SER A 27 4.33 12.48 -34.47
CA SER A 27 3.12 12.56 -33.63
C SER A 27 3.31 11.96 -32.24
N PHE A 28 3.96 10.80 -32.12
CA PHE A 28 4.25 10.20 -30.81
C PHE A 28 5.18 11.08 -29.95
N LEU A 29 6.19 11.70 -30.56
CA LEU A 29 7.08 12.61 -29.86
C LEU A 29 6.36 13.87 -29.38
N PHE A 30 5.47 14.45 -30.20
CA PHE A 30 4.65 15.60 -29.80
C PHE A 30 3.68 15.26 -28.66
N TYR A 31 3.00 14.11 -28.72
CA TYR A 31 2.11 13.67 -27.64
C TYR A 31 2.88 13.40 -26.35
N SER A 32 4.06 12.77 -26.44
CA SER A 32 4.92 12.52 -25.28
C SER A 32 5.43 13.82 -24.65
N LEU A 33 5.89 14.77 -25.48
CA LEU A 33 6.35 16.08 -25.01
C LEU A 33 5.20 16.89 -24.41
N ALA A 34 4.01 16.86 -25.01
CA ALA A 34 2.82 17.49 -24.46
C ALA A 34 2.35 16.86 -23.14
N LEU A 35 2.39 15.52 -23.02
CA LEU A 35 2.00 14.83 -21.80
C LEU A 35 2.97 15.15 -20.65
N THR A 36 4.28 15.17 -20.93
CA THR A 36 5.31 15.48 -19.92
C THR A 36 5.28 16.94 -19.49
N THR A 37 5.01 17.89 -20.40
CA THR A 37 4.86 19.30 -20.03
C THR A 37 3.61 19.53 -19.19
N VAL A 38 2.50 18.91 -19.56
CA VAL A 38 1.24 18.96 -18.79
C VAL A 38 1.44 18.33 -17.40
N PHE A 39 2.06 17.15 -17.31
CA PHE A 39 2.35 16.51 -16.02
C PHE A 39 3.29 17.34 -15.15
N SER A 40 4.33 17.95 -15.74
CA SER A 40 5.25 18.84 -15.02
C SER A 40 4.55 20.09 -14.51
N PHE A 41 3.66 20.70 -15.30
CA PHE A 41 2.81 21.80 -14.87
C PHE A 41 1.89 21.38 -13.72
N PHE A 42 1.26 20.20 -13.80
CA PHE A 42 0.44 19.67 -12.70
C PHE A 42 1.23 19.46 -11.41
N LEU A 43 2.50 19.04 -11.48
CA LEU A 43 3.36 18.91 -10.29
C LEU A 43 3.79 20.27 -9.72
N LEU A 44 4.11 21.25 -10.58
CA LEU A 44 4.52 22.59 -10.16
C LEU A 44 3.37 23.44 -9.61
N PHE A 45 2.18 23.27 -10.17
CA PHE A 45 0.96 24.00 -9.77
C PHE A 45 0.04 23.20 -8.86
N SER A 46 0.45 21.99 -8.43
CA SER A 46 -0.33 21.22 -7.47
C SER A 46 -0.39 22.01 -6.14
N PRO A 47 -1.59 22.39 -5.66
CA PRO A 47 -1.74 23.18 -4.43
C PRO A 47 -1.40 22.38 -3.16
N ASN A 48 -1.01 21.10 -3.28
CA ASN A 48 -0.58 20.29 -2.15
C ASN A 48 0.93 20.46 -1.93
N SER A 49 1.31 21.53 -1.24
CA SER A 49 2.61 21.56 -0.57
C SER A 49 2.66 20.37 0.39
N VAL A 50 3.59 19.44 0.18
CA VAL A 50 3.95 18.45 1.19
C VAL A 50 4.48 19.23 2.39
N LYS A 51 3.61 19.53 3.34
CA LYS A 51 4.00 20.12 4.62
C LYS A 51 4.74 19.04 5.39
N ILE A 52 6.06 19.03 5.26
CA ILE A 52 6.94 18.30 6.18
C ILE A 52 6.70 18.95 7.54
N LEU A 53 5.89 18.29 8.38
CA LEU A 53 5.62 18.76 9.72
C LEU A 53 6.92 18.60 10.53
N PRO A 54 7.48 19.67 11.11
CA PRO A 54 8.62 19.54 12.00
C PRO A 54 8.20 18.66 13.19
N LYS A 55 9.07 17.71 13.54
CA LYS A 55 8.95 16.88 14.73
C LYS A 55 8.72 17.81 15.93
N SER A 56 7.51 17.86 16.45
CA SER A 56 7.21 18.54 17.70
C SER A 56 7.96 17.81 18.81
N SER A 57 9.08 18.36 19.25
CA SER A 57 9.74 17.97 20.48
C SER A 57 8.81 18.33 21.63
N VAL A 58 8.24 17.31 22.27
CA VAL A 58 7.55 17.45 23.55
C VAL A 58 8.56 17.99 24.55
N HIS A 59 8.42 19.24 24.96
CA HIS A 59 9.10 19.78 26.14
C HIS A 59 8.48 19.10 27.36
N TYR A 60 9.19 18.14 27.95
CA TYR A 60 8.90 17.67 29.30
C TYR A 60 9.50 18.68 30.28
N ASP A 61 8.62 19.25 31.10
CA ASP A 61 8.96 20.17 32.18
C ASP A 61 9.90 19.49 33.19
N GLN A 62 10.92 20.24 33.63
CA GLN A 62 12.08 19.73 34.34
C GLN A 62 11.88 19.93 35.84
N GLY A 63 11.55 18.85 36.56
CA GLY A 63 11.46 18.89 38.01
C GLY A 63 10.77 17.69 38.66
N ARG A 64 11.28 16.47 38.47
CA ARG A 64 10.93 15.33 39.32
C ARG A 64 12.07 14.33 39.38
N GLU A 65 12.34 13.89 40.60
CA GLU A 65 13.24 12.79 40.98
C GLU A 65 13.30 11.71 39.90
N LYS A 66 14.53 11.35 39.48
CA LYS A 66 14.81 10.38 38.43
C LYS A 66 14.47 8.97 38.93
N ILE A 67 13.19 8.67 39.07
CA ILE A 67 12.71 7.29 39.04
C ILE A 67 13.12 6.79 37.67
N ASP A 68 13.99 5.78 37.63
CA ASP A 68 14.32 5.05 36.41
C ASP A 68 13.04 4.29 36.00
N VAL A 69 12.09 5.03 35.42
CA VAL A 69 10.94 4.45 34.76
C VAL A 69 11.55 3.74 33.57
N GLU A 70 11.76 2.44 33.69
CA GLU A 70 12.25 1.63 32.57
C GLU A 70 11.40 1.99 31.35
N GLU A 71 12.04 2.60 30.36
CA GLU A 71 11.40 3.09 29.15
C GLU A 71 10.61 1.92 28.51
N CYS A 72 9.32 2.11 28.25
CA CYS A 72 8.53 1.03 27.67
C CYS A 72 8.89 0.84 26.20
N ASP A 73 9.83 -0.07 25.95
CA ASP A 73 10.17 -0.54 24.61
C ASP A 73 9.04 -1.44 24.07
N LEU A 74 8.22 -0.89 23.17
CA LEU A 74 7.09 -1.59 22.55
C LEU A 74 7.50 -2.81 21.72
N PHE A 75 8.78 -2.92 21.33
CA PHE A 75 9.30 -3.99 20.50
C PHE A 75 9.92 -5.13 21.32
N LYS A 76 10.10 -4.95 22.64
CA LYS A 76 10.58 -5.99 23.56
C LYS A 76 9.47 -6.48 24.47
N GLY A 77 9.16 -7.76 24.35
CA GLY A 77 8.05 -8.35 25.07
C GLY A 77 7.89 -9.81 24.75
N ARG A 78 6.69 -10.31 25.00
CA ARG A 78 6.33 -11.70 24.72
C ARG A 78 4.88 -11.81 24.30
N TRP A 79 4.59 -12.86 23.54
CA TRP A 79 3.22 -13.27 23.26
C TRP A 79 2.62 -13.88 24.52
N VAL A 80 1.43 -13.43 24.90
CA VAL A 80 0.64 -13.97 26.01
C VAL A 80 -0.77 -14.33 25.54
N PRO A 81 -1.39 -15.39 26.10
CA PRO A 81 -2.79 -15.69 25.81
C PRO A 81 -3.73 -14.54 26.22
N ASP A 82 -4.71 -14.24 25.39
CA ASP A 82 -5.80 -13.29 25.65
C ASP A 82 -7.13 -13.89 25.17
N PHE A 83 -7.90 -14.40 26.13
CA PHE A 83 -9.18 -15.09 25.88
C PHE A 83 -10.32 -14.18 25.43
N ARG A 84 -10.12 -12.86 25.39
CA ARG A 84 -11.04 -11.95 24.69
C ARG A 84 -10.96 -12.12 23.17
N GLY A 85 -9.92 -12.79 22.67
CA GLY A 85 -9.73 -13.11 21.26
C GLY A 85 -9.42 -11.91 20.38
N SER A 86 -9.43 -12.17 19.07
CA SER A 86 -9.31 -11.16 18.03
C SER A 86 -10.42 -10.12 18.15
N GLN A 87 -10.08 -8.85 17.93
CA GLN A 87 -11.06 -7.76 17.96
C GLN A 87 -12.01 -7.79 16.78
N TYR A 88 -11.70 -8.54 15.72
CA TYR A 88 -12.58 -8.76 14.59
C TYR A 88 -12.61 -10.23 14.17
N THR A 89 -13.73 -10.60 13.54
CA THR A 89 -13.93 -11.90 12.93
C THR A 89 -14.18 -11.73 11.43
N ASN A 90 -14.20 -12.82 10.69
CA ASN A 90 -14.61 -12.78 9.28
C ASN A 90 -16.05 -12.29 9.07
N TRP A 91 -16.89 -12.34 10.11
CA TRP A 91 -18.27 -11.85 10.07
C TRP A 91 -18.35 -10.36 10.40
N SER A 92 -17.58 -9.88 11.36
CA SER A 92 -17.60 -8.46 11.77
C SER A 92 -16.83 -7.55 10.81
N CYS A 93 -15.92 -8.11 10.00
CA CYS A 93 -15.16 -7.35 9.00
C CYS A 93 -15.57 -7.73 7.57
N PRO A 94 -16.48 -6.97 6.92
CA PRO A 94 -16.89 -7.23 5.55
C PRO A 94 -15.79 -6.89 4.51
N THR A 95 -14.79 -6.11 4.90
CA THR A 95 -13.68 -5.71 4.01
C THR A 95 -12.54 -6.73 3.95
N ILE A 96 -12.57 -7.79 4.76
CA ILE A 96 -11.50 -8.78 4.74
C ILE A 96 -11.52 -9.53 3.40
N PRO A 97 -10.40 -9.59 2.67
CA PRO A 97 -10.38 -10.31 1.40
C PRO A 97 -10.68 -11.78 1.61
N VAL A 98 -11.40 -12.38 0.65
CA VAL A 98 -11.70 -13.82 0.68
C VAL A 98 -10.43 -14.63 0.88
N SER A 99 -9.35 -14.31 0.14
CA SER A 99 -8.04 -14.97 0.22
C SER A 99 -7.38 -14.93 1.60
N LYS A 100 -7.84 -14.08 2.52
CA LYS A 100 -7.35 -13.95 3.90
C LYS A 100 -8.25 -14.62 4.93
N ASN A 101 -9.40 -15.15 4.52
CA ASN A 101 -10.32 -15.84 5.40
C ASN A 101 -9.87 -17.30 5.62
N CYS A 102 -9.05 -17.54 6.65
CA CYS A 102 -8.49 -18.86 6.94
C CYS A 102 -9.57 -19.94 7.22
N PHE A 103 -10.63 -19.58 7.94
CA PHE A 103 -11.70 -20.52 8.28
C PHE A 103 -12.48 -20.97 7.04
N ARG A 104 -12.73 -20.06 6.10
CA ARG A 104 -13.34 -20.39 4.80
C ARG A 104 -12.47 -21.35 3.98
N HIS A 105 -11.15 -21.30 4.16
CA HIS A 105 -10.19 -22.19 3.50
C HIS A 105 -9.85 -23.45 4.32
N GLY A 106 -10.68 -23.82 5.30
CA GLY A 106 -10.60 -25.11 5.97
C GLY A 106 -9.72 -25.16 7.21
N ARG A 107 -9.18 -24.02 7.69
CA ARG A 107 -8.50 -23.96 8.98
C ARG A 107 -9.51 -24.20 10.12
N LYS A 108 -9.21 -25.15 11.01
CA LYS A 108 -10.11 -25.58 12.10
C LYS A 108 -9.67 -25.09 13.49
N ASP A 109 -8.38 -24.90 13.71
CA ASP A 109 -7.84 -24.40 14.96
C ASP A 109 -8.15 -22.90 15.13
N THR A 110 -8.42 -22.46 16.36
CA THR A 110 -8.77 -21.08 16.69
C THR A 110 -7.78 -20.41 17.62
N ASP A 111 -6.85 -21.17 18.22
CA ASP A 111 -5.93 -20.69 19.26
C ASP A 111 -5.04 -19.54 18.79
N PHE A 112 -4.75 -19.48 17.48
CA PHE A 112 -3.96 -18.39 16.89
C PHE A 112 -4.62 -17.00 17.03
N LEU A 113 -5.94 -16.94 17.24
CA LEU A 113 -6.67 -15.69 17.47
C LEU A 113 -6.58 -15.18 18.92
N ASN A 114 -6.10 -16.02 19.84
CA ASN A 114 -6.13 -15.77 21.28
C ASN A 114 -4.77 -15.31 21.81
N TRP A 115 -3.95 -14.67 20.97
CA TRP A 115 -2.63 -14.17 21.35
C TRP A 115 -2.60 -12.65 21.30
N ARG A 116 -2.01 -12.02 22.33
CA ARG A 116 -1.64 -10.59 22.29
C ARG A 116 -0.16 -10.41 22.59
N TRP A 117 0.43 -9.40 21.96
CA TRP A 117 1.77 -8.93 22.30
C TRP A 117 1.72 -8.14 23.62
N LYS A 118 2.58 -8.48 24.59
CA LYS A 118 2.75 -7.77 25.86
C LYS A 118 4.19 -7.27 26.00
N PRO A 119 4.44 -5.94 25.91
CA PRO A 119 5.74 -5.36 26.26
C PRO A 119 6.13 -5.68 27.71
N HIS A 120 7.43 -5.72 28.02
CA HIS A 120 7.88 -6.08 29.37
C HIS A 120 7.44 -5.06 30.43
N ASN A 121 7.54 -3.78 30.11
CA ASN A 121 7.51 -2.70 31.09
C ASN A 121 6.24 -1.84 31.02
N CYS A 122 5.30 -2.19 30.15
CA CYS A 122 3.98 -1.57 30.12
C CYS A 122 2.90 -2.46 29.52
N ASP A 123 1.64 -2.08 29.75
CA ASP A 123 0.48 -2.73 29.16
C ASP A 123 -0.05 -1.92 27.97
N LEU A 124 -0.21 -2.59 26.83
CA LEU A 124 -0.89 -2.01 25.68
C LEU A 124 -2.42 -2.03 25.90
N PRO A 125 -3.10 -0.88 25.76
CA PRO A 125 -4.56 -0.85 25.77
C PRO A 125 -5.11 -1.60 24.56
N ARG A 126 -6.35 -2.08 24.66
CA ARG A 126 -7.08 -2.58 23.49
C ARG A 126 -7.32 -1.43 22.52
N PHE A 127 -7.46 -1.76 21.24
CA PHE A 127 -7.66 -0.76 20.20
C PHE A 127 -9.06 -0.15 20.33
N ASP A 128 -9.14 1.18 20.37
CA ASP A 128 -10.40 1.91 20.32
C ASP A 128 -10.52 2.59 18.95
N ALA A 129 -11.46 2.10 18.14
CA ALA A 129 -11.72 2.64 16.80
C ALA A 129 -12.19 4.11 16.85
N LYS A 130 -13.01 4.50 17.82
CA LYS A 130 -13.51 5.86 17.95
C LYS A 130 -12.38 6.82 18.32
N GLN A 131 -11.53 6.41 19.25
CA GLN A 131 -10.36 7.19 19.64
C GLN A 131 -9.37 7.34 18.49
N PHE A 132 -9.11 6.27 17.75
CA PHE A 132 -8.25 6.32 16.57
C PHE A 132 -8.81 7.26 15.50
N LEU A 133 -10.10 7.14 15.15
CA LEU A 133 -10.76 7.99 14.15
C LEU A 133 -10.79 9.47 14.57
N ALA A 134 -10.95 9.75 15.86
CA ALA A 134 -10.84 11.11 16.39
C ALA A 134 -9.41 11.66 16.20
N PHE A 135 -8.39 10.85 16.47
CA PHE A 135 -6.98 11.22 16.31
C PHE A 135 -6.57 11.50 14.86
N VAL A 136 -7.08 10.70 13.90
CA VAL A 136 -6.77 10.86 12.47
C VAL A 136 -7.76 11.76 11.71
N ARG A 137 -8.71 12.40 12.39
CA ARG A 137 -9.70 13.27 11.76
C ARG A 137 -9.03 14.39 10.96
N GLY A 138 -9.47 14.55 9.71
CA GLY A 138 -8.92 15.55 8.78
C GLY A 138 -7.53 15.21 8.23
N LYS A 139 -7.00 14.02 8.53
CA LYS A 139 -5.70 13.54 8.02
C LYS A 139 -5.91 12.42 7.00
N LYS A 140 -4.93 12.26 6.11
CA LYS A 140 -4.85 11.12 5.19
C LYS A 140 -3.75 10.18 5.69
N LEU A 141 -4.09 8.92 5.91
CA LEU A 141 -3.15 7.86 6.26
C LEU A 141 -2.92 6.99 5.01
N ALA A 142 -1.66 6.72 4.66
CA ALA A 142 -1.31 5.86 3.54
C ALA A 142 -0.32 4.78 3.99
N PHE A 143 -0.52 3.55 3.52
CA PHE A 143 0.40 2.44 3.70
C PHE A 143 1.20 2.28 2.40
N ILE A 144 2.51 2.41 2.48
CA ILE A 144 3.43 2.30 1.33
C ILE A 144 4.36 1.13 1.61
N GLY A 145 4.33 0.13 0.75
CA GLY A 145 5.15 -1.07 0.89
C GLY A 145 4.66 -2.20 0.00
N ASP A 146 5.07 -3.42 0.34
CA ASP A 146 4.72 -4.62 -0.38
C ASP A 146 3.36 -5.21 0.08
N SER A 147 3.18 -6.50 -0.20
CA SER A 147 1.98 -7.24 0.22
C SER A 147 1.74 -7.24 1.74
N VAL A 148 2.78 -7.06 2.57
CA VAL A 148 2.66 -6.99 4.04
C VAL A 148 2.06 -5.66 4.46
N ALA A 149 2.46 -4.55 3.83
CA ALA A 149 1.84 -3.24 4.08
C ALA A 149 0.35 -3.25 3.75
N ARG A 150 -0.05 -3.93 2.66
CA ARG A 150 -1.46 -4.16 2.34
C ARG A 150 -2.18 -4.97 3.42
N ASN A 151 -1.57 -6.05 3.93
CA ASN A 151 -2.18 -6.84 5.02
C ASN A 151 -2.42 -6.01 6.29
N HIS A 152 -1.49 -5.10 6.64
CA HIS A 152 -1.67 -4.20 7.78
C HIS A 152 -2.81 -3.21 7.57
N MET A 153 -2.94 -2.65 6.35
CA MET A 153 -4.03 -1.76 5.98
C MET A 153 -5.39 -2.45 6.07
N GLU A 154 -5.50 -3.66 5.52
CA GLU A 154 -6.72 -4.48 5.58
C GLU A 154 -7.13 -4.81 7.03
N SER A 155 -6.15 -5.17 7.87
CA SER A 155 -6.38 -5.43 9.30
C SER A 155 -6.87 -4.17 10.03
N LEU A 156 -6.27 -3.00 9.74
CA LEU A 156 -6.72 -1.73 10.32
C LEU A 156 -8.16 -1.40 9.92
N LEU A 157 -8.55 -1.59 8.65
CA LEU A 157 -9.93 -1.36 8.22
C LEU A 157 -10.92 -2.21 9.02
N CYS A 158 -10.59 -3.48 9.28
CA CYS A 158 -11.42 -4.34 10.13
C CYS A 158 -11.52 -3.87 11.59
N LEU A 159 -10.42 -3.34 12.14
CA LEU A 159 -10.43 -2.77 13.50
C LEU A 159 -11.29 -1.52 13.59
N LEU A 160 -11.37 -0.74 12.51
CA LEU A 160 -12.15 0.50 12.43
C LEU A 160 -13.65 0.25 12.18
N SER A 161 -14.03 -0.93 11.71
CA SER A 161 -15.42 -1.28 11.38
C SER A 161 -16.22 -1.87 12.54
N GLN A 162 -15.67 -1.83 13.76
CA GLN A 162 -16.31 -2.37 14.97
C GLN A 162 -17.29 -1.40 15.63
#